data_AF-D1W837-F1
#
_entry.id   AF-D1W837-F1
#
_cell.length_a   1.000
_cell.length_b   1.000
_cell.length_c   1.000
_cell.angle_alpha   90.00
_cell.angle_beta   90.00
_cell.angle_gamma   90.00
#
_symmetry.space_group_name_H-M   'P 1'
#
loop_
_entity.id
_entity.type
_entity.pdbx_description
1 polymer ?
#
loop_
_entity_poly.entity_id
_entity_poly.type
_entity_poly.pdbx_seq_one_letter_code
_entity_poly.pdbx_strand_id
1 'polypeptide(L)'
;MDNFKGNSKEKTSSYREEEHKRMMHACFMYLMTNGTLHNERKTFNALKSILELMTTVENLSDVEYENCIVYFYDDYSKGCESPIPELYVRQILVPAIKKYGQLDLVLGATLLYIARNNV
;
A
#
# COMPACT_ATOMS: atom_id res chain seq x y z
N MET A 1 11.53 -27.08 32.03
CA MET A 1 11.55 -25.60 32.09
C MET A 1 11.86 -25.16 30.67
N ASP A 2 10.81 -25.12 29.85
CA ASP A 2 10.92 -25.13 28.40
C ASP A 2 10.76 -23.71 27.83
N ASN A 3 11.78 -23.33 27.05
CA ASN A 3 11.83 -22.38 25.93
C ASN A 3 10.78 -21.25 25.86
N PHE A 4 11.14 -20.08 26.42
CA PHE A 4 10.52 -18.78 26.13
C PHE A 4 11.44 -17.92 25.25
N LYS A 5 11.66 -18.29 23.98
CA LYS A 5 12.40 -17.43 23.01
C LYS A 5 11.80 -17.35 21.60
N GLY A 6 10.55 -17.78 21.39
CA GLY A 6 9.91 -17.79 20.07
C GLY A 6 9.09 -16.55 19.67
N ASN A 7 8.75 -15.63 20.58
CA ASN A 7 7.50 -14.85 20.42
C ASN A 7 7.64 -13.34 20.09
N SER A 8 8.85 -12.83 19.86
CA SER A 8 9.08 -11.39 19.68
C SER A 8 9.16 -10.92 18.21
N LYS A 9 9.76 -11.71 17.31
CA LYS A 9 9.88 -11.35 15.87
C LYS A 9 8.58 -11.50 15.10
N GLU A 10 7.80 -12.54 15.39
CA GLU A 10 6.50 -12.79 14.74
C GLU A 10 5.49 -11.70 15.12
N LYS A 11 5.53 -11.24 16.38
CA LYS A 11 4.63 -10.20 16.89
C LYS A 11 4.93 -8.81 16.30
N THR A 12 6.20 -8.47 16.07
CA THR A 12 6.58 -7.23 15.39
C THR A 12 6.27 -7.27 13.89
N SER A 13 6.43 -8.43 13.24
CA SER A 13 6.07 -8.61 11.83
C SER A 13 4.58 -8.46 11.59
N SER A 14 3.75 -9.04 12.46
CA SER A 14 2.28 -8.91 12.39
C SER A 14 1.82 -7.47 12.62
N TYR A 15 2.43 -6.73 13.56
CA TYR A 15 2.08 -5.33 13.79
C TYR A 15 2.36 -4.44 12.57
N ARG A 16 3.53 -4.63 11.93
CA ARG A 16 3.93 -3.86 10.75
C ARG A 16 3.01 -4.14 9.55
N GLU A 17 2.62 -5.39 9.36
CA GLU A 17 1.66 -5.77 8.33
C GLU A 17 0.32 -5.05 8.50
N GLU A 18 -0.22 -5.05 9.73
CA GLU A 18 -1.50 -4.38 10.05
C GLU A 18 -1.40 -2.86 9.96
N GLU A 19 -0.23 -2.28 10.22
CA GLU A 19 0.04 -0.86 9.97
C GLU A 19 -0.02 -0.54 8.47
N HIS A 20 0.69 -1.31 7.63
CA HIS A 20 0.64 -1.13 6.17
C HIS A 20 -0.77 -1.29 5.60
N LYS A 21 -1.54 -2.29 6.05
CA LYS A 21 -2.95 -2.46 5.63
C LYS A 21 -3.78 -1.23 5.95
N ARG A 22 -3.70 -0.71 7.18
CA ARG A 22 -4.41 0.51 7.60
C ARG A 22 -3.99 1.73 6.79
N MET A 23 -2.70 1.89 6.53
CA MET A 23 -2.21 3.01 5.73
C MET A 23 -2.71 2.97 4.29
N MET A 24 -2.66 1.79 3.66
CA MET A 24 -3.15 1.60 2.30
C MET A 24 -4.66 1.77 2.20
N HIS A 25 -5.41 1.35 3.22
CA HIS A 25 -6.84 1.61 3.32
C HIS A 25 -7.16 3.11 3.38
N ALA A 26 -6.47 3.85 4.25
CA ALA A 26 -6.65 5.30 4.36
C ALA A 26 -6.32 6.02 3.03
N CYS A 27 -5.27 5.59 2.33
CA CYS A 27 -4.93 6.10 1.01
C CYS A 27 -6.01 5.79 -0.01
N PHE A 28 -6.52 4.56 -0.03
CA PHE A 28 -7.62 4.16 -0.89
C PHE A 28 -8.86 5.04 -0.67
N MET A 29 -9.27 5.25 0.57
CA MET A 29 -10.41 6.11 0.90
C MET A 29 -10.20 7.55 0.44
N TYR A 30 -9.01 8.11 0.61
CA TYR A 30 -8.69 9.44 0.12
C TYR A 30 -8.76 9.53 -1.42
N LEU A 31 -8.16 8.56 -2.13
CA LEU A 31 -8.18 8.53 -3.60
C LEU A 31 -9.59 8.27 -4.17
N MET A 32 -10.43 7.53 -3.44
CA MET A 32 -11.83 7.31 -3.79
C MET A 32 -12.61 8.61 -3.66
N THR A 33 -12.54 9.25 -2.49
CA THR A 33 -13.34 10.45 -2.17
C THR A 33 -12.99 11.66 -3.03
N ASN A 34 -11.74 11.77 -3.49
CA ASN A 34 -11.30 12.85 -4.39
C ASN A 34 -11.45 12.52 -5.89
N GLY A 35 -12.00 11.34 -6.23
CA GLY A 35 -12.23 10.91 -7.61
C GLY A 35 -10.95 10.51 -8.38
N THR A 36 -9.81 10.36 -7.71
CA THR A 36 -8.55 9.95 -8.36
C THR A 36 -8.64 8.54 -8.95
N LEU A 37 -9.38 7.63 -8.31
CA LEU A 37 -9.55 6.25 -8.78
C LEU A 37 -10.12 6.13 -10.19
N HIS A 38 -10.85 7.13 -10.69
CA HIS A 38 -11.38 7.14 -12.06
C HIS A 38 -10.31 7.34 -13.13
N ASN A 39 -9.06 7.61 -12.73
CA ASN A 39 -7.95 7.82 -13.66
C ASN A 39 -6.76 6.94 -13.24
N GLU A 40 -6.58 5.84 -13.98
CA GLU A 40 -5.51 4.88 -13.75
C GLU A 40 -4.12 5.54 -13.65
N ARG A 41 -3.81 6.51 -14.51
CA ARG A 41 -2.51 7.22 -14.48
C ARG A 41 -2.32 7.98 -13.17
N LYS A 42 -3.37 8.67 -12.68
CA LYS A 42 -3.29 9.37 -11.39
C LYS A 42 -3.19 8.40 -10.23
N THR A 43 -3.91 7.28 -10.27
CA THR A 43 -3.82 6.22 -9.26
C THR A 43 -2.42 5.61 -9.21
N PHE A 44 -1.82 5.31 -10.37
CA PHE A 44 -0.46 4.76 -10.44
C PHE A 44 0.57 5.77 -9.94
N ASN A 45 0.44 7.05 -10.30
CA ASN A 45 1.30 8.11 -9.76
C ASN A 45 1.20 8.18 -8.24
N ALA A 46 -0.01 8.17 -7.69
CA ALA A 46 -0.25 8.24 -6.24
C ALA A 46 0.37 7.03 -5.51
N LEU A 47 0.11 5.81 -6.00
CA LEU A 47 0.65 4.58 -5.42
C LEU A 47 2.16 4.53 -5.50
N LYS A 48 2.76 4.84 -6.66
CA LYS A 48 4.22 4.93 -6.80
C LYS A 48 4.79 5.95 -5.81
N SER A 49 4.16 7.11 -5.69
CA SER A 49 4.66 8.20 -4.86
C SER A 49 4.64 7.90 -3.37
N ILE A 50 3.56 7.31 -2.85
CA ILE A 50 3.53 6.94 -1.44
C ILE A 50 4.48 5.76 -1.15
N LEU A 51 4.54 4.76 -2.02
CA LEU A 51 5.36 3.58 -1.77
C LEU A 51 6.86 3.88 -1.84
N GLU A 52 7.31 4.74 -2.76
CA GLU A 52 8.71 5.21 -2.78
C GLU A 52 9.07 6.00 -1.52
N LEU A 53 8.14 6.81 -1.02
CA LEU A 53 8.35 7.54 0.21
C LEU A 53 8.39 6.59 1.42
N MET A 54 7.47 5.62 1.50
CA MET A 54 7.48 4.58 2.54
C MET A 54 8.77 3.75 2.50
N THR A 55 9.26 3.35 1.32
CA THR A 55 10.57 2.71 1.17
C THR A 55 11.69 3.56 1.76
N THR A 56 11.65 4.88 1.53
CA THR A 56 12.68 5.81 2.04
C THR A 56 12.58 6.01 3.55
N VAL A 57 11.37 6.18 4.10
CA VAL A 57 11.17 6.60 5.50
C VAL A 57 11.01 5.42 6.48
N GLU A 58 10.49 4.29 6.03
CA GLU A 58 10.18 3.11 6.84
C GLU A 58 11.04 1.90 6.47
N ASN A 59 11.91 1.99 5.46
CA ASN A 59 12.69 0.87 4.93
C ASN A 59 11.78 -0.31 4.54
N LEU A 60 10.78 -0.06 3.70
CA LEU A 60 9.99 -1.15 3.10
C LEU A 60 10.92 -2.07 2.31
N SER A 61 10.80 -3.36 2.57
CA SER A 61 11.34 -4.40 1.69
C SER A 61 10.54 -4.48 0.39
N ASP A 62 11.13 -5.09 -0.64
CA ASP A 62 10.43 -5.33 -1.91
C ASP A 62 9.12 -6.12 -1.72
N VAL A 63 9.09 -7.07 -0.79
CA VAL A 63 7.89 -7.86 -0.48
C VAL A 63 6.82 -7.00 0.16
N GLU A 64 7.19 -6.12 1.10
CA GLU A 64 6.25 -5.20 1.75
C GLU A 64 5.68 -4.18 0.77
N TYR A 65 6.51 -3.65 -0.13
CA TYR A 65 6.07 -2.78 -1.23
C TYR A 65 4.97 -3.46 -2.06
N GLU A 66 5.20 -4.72 -2.46
CA GLU A 66 4.24 -5.47 -3.27
C GLU A 66 2.96 -5.78 -2.50
N ASN A 67 3.08 -6.16 -1.24
CA ASN A 67 1.94 -6.41 -0.38
C ASN A 67 1.10 -5.15 -0.16
N CYS A 68 1.70 -3.97 -0.05
CA CYS A 68 0.96 -2.71 0.05
C CYS A 68 0.08 -2.46 -1.18
N ILE A 69 0.59 -2.77 -2.39
CA ILE A 69 -0.23 -2.70 -3.61
C ILE A 69 -1.38 -3.71 -3.56
N VAL A 70 -1.11 -4.94 -3.08
CA VAL A 70 -2.16 -5.96 -2.91
C VAL A 70 -3.23 -5.49 -1.92
N TYR A 71 -2.86 -4.93 -0.77
CA TYR A 71 -3.83 -4.41 0.21
C TYR A 71 -4.71 -3.31 -0.37
N PHE A 72 -4.13 -2.39 -1.14
CA PHE A 72 -4.90 -1.36 -1.82
C PHE A 72 -5.93 -1.93 -2.80
N TYR A 73 -5.52 -2.91 -3.61
CA TYR A 73 -6.42 -3.52 -4.60
C TYR A 73 -7.39 -4.53 -4.00
N ASP A 74 -7.12 -5.08 -2.82
CA ASP A 74 -8.11 -5.83 -2.02
C ASP A 74 -9.27 -4.91 -1.62
N ASP A 75 -8.97 -3.72 -1.11
CA ASP A 75 -10.00 -2.73 -0.79
C ASP A 75 -10.75 -2.23 -2.04
N TYR A 76 -10.03 -1.96 -3.13
CA TYR A 76 -10.66 -1.61 -4.40
C TYR A 76 -11.63 -2.69 -4.88
N SER A 77 -11.22 -3.96 -4.77
CA SER A 77 -12.00 -5.11 -5.24
C SER A 77 -13.31 -5.32 -4.49
N LYS A 78 -13.42 -4.85 -3.24
CA LYS A 78 -14.68 -4.91 -2.45
C LYS A 78 -15.80 -4.08 -3.08
N GLY A 79 -15.46 -3.08 -3.89
CA GLY A 79 -16.43 -2.25 -4.62
C GLY A 79 -16.72 -2.71 -6.06
N CYS A 80 -16.05 -3.76 -6.54
CA CYS A 80 -16.20 -4.25 -7.91
C CYS A 80 -17.26 -5.35 -8.01
N GLU A 81 -17.97 -5.41 -9.14
CA GLU A 81 -18.88 -6.54 -9.45
C GLU A 81 -18.13 -7.88 -9.52
N SER A 82 -16.89 -7.85 -10.02
CA SER A 82 -15.97 -8.99 -10.00
C SER A 82 -14.66 -8.56 -9.32
N PRO A 83 -14.25 -9.21 -8.23
CA PRO A 83 -13.00 -8.91 -7.55
C PRO A 83 -11.78 -9.06 -8.47
N ILE A 84 -10.79 -8.20 -8.30
CA ILE A 84 -9.53 -8.30 -9.05
C ILE A 84 -8.70 -9.44 -8.43
N PRO A 85 -8.29 -10.46 -9.21
CA PRO A 85 -7.49 -11.55 -8.66
C PRO A 85 -6.14 -11.05 -8.15
N GLU A 86 -5.71 -11.49 -6.96
CA GLU A 86 -4.40 -11.14 -6.41
C GLU A 86 -3.25 -11.48 -7.37
N LEU A 87 -3.36 -12.60 -8.09
CA LEU A 87 -2.39 -13.00 -9.09
C LEU A 87 -2.21 -11.94 -10.20
N TYR A 88 -3.32 -11.33 -10.64
CA TYR A 88 -3.29 -10.23 -11.61
C TYR A 88 -2.60 -9.00 -11.02
N VAL A 89 -2.92 -8.64 -9.77
CA VAL A 89 -2.27 -7.53 -9.08
C VAL A 89 -0.76 -7.72 -9.01
N ARG A 90 -0.31 -8.91 -8.56
CA ARG A 90 1.13 -9.21 -8.41
C ARG A 90 1.87 -9.29 -9.75
N GLN A 91 1.27 -9.88 -10.78
CA GLN A 91 1.96 -10.10 -12.06
C GLN A 91 1.90 -8.89 -12.99
N ILE A 92 0.85 -8.06 -12.90
CA ILE A 92 0.58 -7.00 -13.86
C ILE A 92 0.69 -5.62 -13.20
N LEU A 93 -0.07 -5.37 -12.14
CA LEU A 93 -0.18 -4.03 -11.54
C LEU A 93 1.08 -3.65 -10.77
N VAL A 94 1.65 -4.57 -9.99
CA VAL A 94 2.89 -4.34 -9.25
C VAL A 94 4.03 -3.89 -10.20
N PRO A 95 4.36 -4.62 -11.28
CA PRO A 95 5.38 -4.16 -12.23
C PRO A 95 5.02 -2.83 -12.92
N ALA A 96 3.75 -2.62 -13.25
CA ALA A 96 3.29 -1.38 -13.91
C ALA A 96 3.49 -0.16 -13.00
N ILE A 97 3.12 -0.26 -11.72
CA ILE A 97 3.31 0.80 -10.73
C ILE A 97 4.80 1.01 -10.45
N LYS A 98 5.58 -0.07 -10.22
CA LYS A 98 7.03 0.04 -9.97
C LYS A 98 7.76 0.77 -11.11
N LYS A 99 7.36 0.54 -12.36
CA LYS A 99 7.96 1.16 -13.56
C LYS A 99 7.33 2.49 -13.96
N TYR A 100 6.34 2.98 -13.21
CA TYR A 100 5.67 4.23 -13.54
C TYR A 100 6.65 5.40 -13.44
N GLY A 101 6.81 6.14 -14.54
CA GLY A 101 7.88 7.13 -14.69
C GLY A 101 7.64 8.48 -14.00
N GLN A 102 6.48 8.67 -13.37
CA GLN A 102 6.17 9.87 -12.61
C GLN A 102 6.26 9.57 -11.11
N LEU A 103 6.88 10.51 -10.39
CA LEU A 103 7.02 10.49 -8.95
C LEU A 103 6.68 11.89 -8.44
N ASP A 104 5.66 12.00 -7.59
CA ASP A 104 5.23 13.23 -6.95
C ASP A 104 5.40 13.08 -5.43
N LEU A 105 6.58 13.47 -4.94
CA LEU A 105 6.92 13.35 -3.52
C LEU A 105 6.02 14.21 -2.62
N VAL A 106 5.44 15.30 -3.14
CA VAL A 106 4.51 16.15 -2.36
C VAL A 106 3.20 15.41 -2.16
N LEU A 107 2.69 14.79 -3.22
CA LEU A 107 1.52 13.90 -3.12
C LEU A 107 1.80 12.72 -2.20
N GLY A 108 2.95 12.05 -2.36
CA GLY A 108 3.36 10.94 -1.50
C GLY A 108 3.41 11.32 -0.01
N ALA A 109 4.02 12.46 0.32
CA ALA A 109 4.09 12.98 1.69
C ALA A 109 2.71 13.34 2.25
N THR A 110 1.85 13.93 1.42
CA THR A 110 0.47 14.26 1.79
C THR A 110 -0.33 13.00 2.12
N LEU A 111 -0.27 11.98 1.25
CA LEU A 111 -0.95 10.71 1.46
C LEU A 111 -0.43 9.99 2.70
N LEU A 112 0.89 9.97 2.91
CA LEU A 112 1.51 9.36 4.09
C LEU A 112 1.10 10.07 5.39
N TYR A 113 1.05 11.41 5.37
CA TYR A 113 0.57 12.20 6.50
C TYR A 113 -0.90 11.88 6.82
N ILE A 114 -1.76 11.87 5.79
CA ILE A 114 -3.18 11.53 5.91
C ILE A 114 -3.35 10.12 6.50
N ALA A 115 -2.62 9.14 5.96
CA ALA A 115 -2.69 7.74 6.39
C ALA A 115 -2.31 7.53 7.85
N ARG A 116 -1.37 8.34 8.38
CA ARG A 116 -0.92 8.25 9.77
C ARG A 116 -1.80 9.02 10.77
N ASN A 117 -2.53 10.04 10.32
CA ASN A 117 -3.26 10.96 11.20
C ASN A 117 -4.79 10.78 11.18
N ASN A 118 -5.36 10.02 10.23
CA ASN A 118 -6.79 9.70 10.21
C ASN A 118 -7.11 8.38 10.93
N VAL A 119 -6.54 8.20 12.13
CA VAL A 119 -6.85 7.08 13.05
C VAL A 119 -8.03 7.41 13.93
#